data_AF-A0A0T5P8I7-F1
#
_entry.id   AF-A0A0T5P8I7-F1
#
_cell.length_a   1.000
_cell.length_b   1.000
_cell.length_c   1.000
_cell.angle_alpha   90.00
_cell.angle_beta   90.00
_cell.angle_gamma   90.00
#
_symmetry.space_group_name_H-M   'P 1'
#
loop_
_entity.id
_entity.type
_entity.pdbx_description
1 polymer ?
#
loop_
_entity_poly.entity_id
_entity_poly.type
_entity_poly.pdbx_seq_one_letter_code
_entity_poly.pdbx_strand_id
1 'polypeptide(L)'
;MSLVSRTVSTGFDIAKSIALLAFLSIPTESRADDMSLCISLDRVWGDKCNRNDSLHIIVTNNCPSATFIKMCIEEKDGGWSCGTDNNLRRGDTNRGFWACSATGDYTYAACTGGYGECGFKR
;
A
#
# COMPACT_ATOMS: atom_id res chain seq x y z
N MET A 1 47.63 21.33 63.10
CA MET A 1 46.82 20.92 64.26
C MET A 1 45.38 21.38 64.02
N SER A 2 44.40 20.45 64.19
CA SER A 2 42.93 20.61 64.26
C SER A 2 42.19 21.22 63.05
N LEU A 3 41.36 20.48 62.31
CA LEU A 3 39.91 20.21 62.56
C LEU A 3 39.16 21.50 62.93
N VAL A 4 38.09 21.90 62.22
CA VAL A 4 36.73 21.42 62.48
C VAL A 4 35.80 21.65 61.27
N SER A 5 35.00 20.62 61.01
CA SER A 5 33.84 20.53 60.12
C SER A 5 32.67 21.41 60.59
N ARG A 6 31.96 22.05 59.64
CA ARG A 6 30.51 22.34 59.79
C ARG A 6 29.81 22.25 58.42
N THR A 7 29.28 21.08 58.15
CA THR A 7 28.10 20.86 57.31
C THR A 7 26.89 21.56 57.95
N VAL A 8 26.14 22.33 57.17
CA VAL A 8 24.74 22.64 57.45
C VAL A 8 23.91 22.05 56.33
N SER A 9 23.15 21.04 56.74
CA SER A 9 22.05 20.43 56.02
C SER A 9 20.87 21.38 55.99
N THR A 10 20.31 21.62 54.81
CA THR A 10 18.86 21.84 54.66
C THR A 10 18.44 21.03 53.45
N GLY A 11 17.83 19.88 53.75
CA GLY A 11 17.26 18.97 52.78
C GLY A 11 16.20 19.67 51.93
N PHE A 12 16.25 19.39 50.63
CA PHE A 12 15.11 19.57 49.76
C PHE A 12 14.44 18.20 49.67
N ASP A 13 13.36 18.04 50.42
CA ASP A 13 12.48 16.87 50.39
C ASP A 13 12.05 16.60 48.95
N ILE A 14 12.56 15.51 48.38
CA ILE A 14 12.18 15.00 47.07
C ILE A 14 10.83 14.28 47.25
N ALA A 15 9.79 15.05 47.52
CA ALA A 15 8.44 14.55 47.68
C ALA A 15 7.90 14.11 46.31
N LYS A 16 7.90 12.79 46.12
CA LYS A 16 6.93 11.99 45.35
C LYS A 16 6.22 12.74 44.21
N SER A 17 6.77 12.65 43.02
CA SER A 17 5.97 12.74 41.78
C SER A 17 6.62 11.85 40.72
N ILE A 18 6.49 10.54 40.91
CA ILE A 18 6.64 9.59 39.82
C ILE A 18 5.31 9.62 39.07
N ALA A 19 5.19 10.55 38.11
CA ALA A 19 4.15 10.48 37.11
C ALA A 19 4.45 9.25 36.24
N LEU A 20 3.73 8.16 36.50
CA LEU A 20 3.78 6.94 35.72
C LEU A 20 3.16 7.26 34.34
N LEU A 21 4.00 7.65 33.37
CA LEU A 21 3.62 7.75 31.97
C LEU A 21 3.30 6.34 31.47
N ALA A 22 2.03 5.97 31.53
CA ALA A 22 1.51 4.82 30.81
C ALA A 22 1.67 5.11 29.32
N PHE A 23 2.73 4.59 28.72
CA PHE A 23 2.89 4.53 27.27
C PHE A 23 1.78 3.63 26.72
N LEU A 24 0.65 4.24 26.36
CA LEU A 24 -0.37 3.61 25.54
C LEU A 24 0.30 3.33 24.19
N SER A 25 0.79 2.10 24.00
CA SER A 25 1.19 1.57 22.70
C SER A 25 -0.08 1.48 21.86
N ILE A 26 -0.42 2.57 21.18
CA ILE A 26 -1.42 2.57 20.11
C ILE A 26 -0.88 1.56 19.09
N PRO A 27 -1.58 0.43 18.84
CA PRO A 27 -1.19 -0.44 17.76
C PRO A 27 -1.29 0.38 16.48
N THR A 28 -0.15 0.65 15.86
CA THR A 28 -0.13 1.07 14.46
C THR A 28 -0.63 -0.13 13.68
N GLU A 29 -1.93 -0.19 13.39
CA GLU A 29 -2.42 -1.06 12.33
C GLU A 29 -1.64 -0.66 11.08
N SER A 30 -0.76 -1.54 10.62
CA SER A 30 -0.07 -1.38 9.34
C SER A 30 -1.11 -1.57 8.25
N ARG A 31 -1.91 -0.53 8.02
CA ARG A 31 -2.82 -0.46 6.88
C ARG A 31 -1.94 -0.29 5.65
N ALA A 32 -2.18 -1.10 4.63
CA ALA A 32 -1.48 -0.94 3.38
C ALA A 32 -1.79 0.44 2.79
N ASP A 33 -0.76 1.12 2.32
CA ASP A 33 -0.90 2.44 1.72
C ASP A 33 -1.47 2.30 0.31
N ASP A 34 -2.47 3.11 -0.02
CA ASP A 34 -2.98 3.20 -1.39
C ASP A 34 -1.92 3.87 -2.29
N MET A 35 -1.53 3.15 -3.34
CA MET A 35 -0.51 3.53 -4.30
C MET A 35 -1.11 3.85 -5.68
N SER A 36 -2.43 3.90 -5.80
CA SER A 36 -3.11 4.03 -7.10
C SER A 36 -2.75 5.31 -7.86
N LEU A 37 -2.38 6.39 -7.14
CA LEU A 37 -2.01 7.69 -7.72
C LEU A 37 -0.67 7.70 -8.47
N CYS A 38 0.23 6.77 -8.18
CA CYS A 38 1.55 6.66 -8.84
C CYS A 38 1.63 5.49 -9.82
N ILE A 39 0.50 4.83 -10.10
CA ILE A 39 0.39 3.83 -11.15
C ILE A 39 -0.04 4.49 -12.44
N SER A 40 0.67 4.17 -13.52
CA SER A 40 0.27 4.56 -14.88
C SER A 40 -0.39 3.38 -15.58
N LEU A 41 -1.48 3.68 -16.29
CA LEU A 41 -2.26 2.71 -17.05
C LEU A 41 -2.31 3.12 -18.52
N ASP A 42 -1.75 2.29 -19.40
CA ASP A 42 -1.90 2.42 -20.84
C ASP A 42 -2.93 1.41 -21.35
N ARG A 43 -3.87 1.90 -22.17
CA ARG A 43 -4.96 1.10 -22.73
C ARG A 43 -4.70 0.84 -24.20
N VAL A 44 -4.63 -0.42 -24.59
CA VAL A 44 -4.43 -0.84 -25.97
C VAL A 44 -5.62 -1.69 -26.40
N TRP A 45 -6.23 -1.32 -27.52
CA TRP A 45 -7.34 -2.06 -28.11
C TRP A 45 -6.86 -2.91 -29.27
N GLY A 46 -7.41 -4.11 -29.39
CA GLY A 46 -7.26 -4.93 -30.58
C GLY A 46 -5.95 -5.72 -30.68
N ASP A 47 -5.07 -5.67 -29.66
CA ASP A 47 -3.75 -6.31 -29.68
C ASP A 47 -3.74 -7.71 -29.06
N LYS A 48 -4.87 -8.19 -28.51
CA LYS A 48 -5.01 -9.50 -27.89
C LYS A 48 -6.06 -10.36 -28.58
N CYS A 49 -5.93 -11.67 -28.39
CA CYS A 49 -6.91 -12.68 -28.80
C CYS A 49 -7.28 -12.69 -30.30
N ASN A 50 -6.53 -12.00 -31.16
CA ASN A 50 -6.89 -11.77 -32.57
C ASN A 50 -8.29 -11.15 -32.74
N ARG A 51 -8.65 -10.22 -31.84
CA ARG A 51 -9.96 -9.57 -31.80
C ARG A 51 -9.81 -8.06 -31.62
N ASN A 52 -10.51 -7.28 -32.43
CA ASN A 52 -10.50 -5.81 -32.36
C ASN A 52 -11.18 -5.24 -31.10
N ASP A 53 -12.03 -6.04 -30.44
CA ASP A 53 -12.71 -5.69 -29.19
C ASP A 53 -12.01 -6.26 -27.95
N SER A 54 -10.76 -6.71 -28.10
CA SER A 54 -9.92 -7.00 -26.95
C SER A 54 -9.39 -5.71 -26.33
N LEU A 55 -9.33 -5.68 -24.99
CA LEU A 55 -8.69 -4.60 -24.24
C LEU A 55 -7.52 -5.18 -23.45
N HIS A 56 -6.35 -4.58 -23.63
CA HIS A 56 -5.13 -4.85 -22.88
C HIS A 56 -4.78 -3.61 -22.05
N ILE A 57 -4.64 -3.79 -20.74
CA ILE A 57 -4.22 -2.73 -19.83
C ILE A 57 -2.78 -3.02 -19.39
N ILE A 58 -1.88 -2.14 -19.79
CA ILE A 58 -0.47 -2.17 -19.43
C ILE A 58 -0.30 -1.29 -18.20
N VAL A 59 0.32 -1.85 -17.16
CA VAL A 59 0.46 -1.20 -15.85
C VAL A 59 1.93 -0.93 -15.59
N THR A 60 2.28 0.33 -15.34
CA THR A 60 3.65 0.72 -14.94
C THR A 60 3.64 1.27 -13.52
N ASN A 61 4.55 0.76 -12.70
CA ASN A 61 4.69 1.23 -11.32
C ASN A 61 5.68 2.40 -11.24
N ASN A 62 5.19 3.62 -11.11
CA ASN A 62 6.02 4.81 -10.88
C ASN A 62 6.12 5.18 -9.39
N CYS A 63 5.58 4.34 -8.50
CA CYS A 63 5.64 4.54 -7.05
C CYS A 63 7.07 4.35 -6.51
N PRO A 64 7.38 4.91 -5.33
CA PRO A 64 8.72 4.82 -4.75
C PRO A 64 9.12 3.40 -4.30
N SER A 65 8.15 2.49 -4.17
CA SER A 65 8.33 1.11 -3.71
C SER A 65 7.69 0.11 -4.68
N ALA A 66 7.95 -1.17 -4.43
CA ALA A 66 7.17 -2.23 -5.07
C ALA A 66 5.71 -2.18 -4.59
N THR A 67 4.80 -2.58 -5.47
CA THR A 67 3.37 -2.37 -5.30
C THR A 67 2.60 -3.62 -5.73
N PHE A 68 1.67 -4.08 -4.89
CA PHE A 68 0.66 -5.06 -5.28
C PHE A 68 -0.36 -4.41 -6.21
N ILE A 69 -0.71 -5.07 -7.31
CA ILE A 69 -1.73 -4.63 -8.27
C ILE A 69 -2.81 -5.70 -8.39
N LYS A 70 -4.09 -5.31 -8.29
CA LYS A 70 -5.23 -6.12 -8.74
C LYS A 70 -5.93 -5.37 -9.87
N MET A 71 -6.21 -6.05 -10.98
CA MET A 71 -6.89 -5.49 -12.14
C MET A 71 -8.02 -6.42 -12.56
N CYS A 72 -9.19 -5.86 -12.86
CA CYS A 72 -10.30 -6.59 -13.46
C CYS A 72 -10.89 -5.78 -14.61
N ILE A 73 -11.07 -6.40 -15.76
CA ILE A 73 -11.63 -5.82 -16.98
C ILE A 73 -12.97 -6.48 -17.25
N GLU A 74 -14.01 -5.71 -17.48
CA GLU A 74 -15.35 -6.22 -17.76
C GLU A 74 -15.45 -6.73 -19.20
N GLU A 75 -16.02 -7.93 -19.35
CA GLU A 75 -16.33 -8.55 -20.62
C GLU A 75 -17.78 -8.28 -21.03
N LYS A 76 -18.05 -8.22 -22.34
CA LYS A 76 -19.39 -7.94 -22.89
C LYS A 76 -20.45 -8.98 -22.55
N ASP A 77 -20.04 -10.16 -22.10
CA ASP A 77 -20.94 -11.21 -21.61
C ASP A 77 -21.33 -11.03 -20.12
N GLY A 78 -20.85 -9.96 -19.49
CA GLY A 78 -21.06 -9.64 -18.07
C GLY A 78 -20.02 -10.27 -17.13
N GLY A 79 -19.07 -11.03 -17.66
CA GLY A 79 -17.93 -11.56 -16.92
C GLY A 79 -16.86 -10.51 -16.61
N TRP A 80 -15.89 -10.90 -15.77
CA TRP A 80 -14.72 -10.07 -15.46
C TRP A 80 -13.44 -10.89 -15.65
N SER A 81 -12.54 -10.41 -16.50
CA SER A 81 -11.18 -10.95 -16.60
C SER A 81 -10.29 -10.28 -15.55
N CYS A 82 -9.94 -11.02 -14.51
CA CYS A 82 -9.19 -10.52 -13.36
C CYS A 82 -7.78 -11.11 -13.28
N GLY A 83 -6.83 -10.32 -12.83
CA GLY A 83 -5.45 -10.74 -12.54
C GLY A 83 -4.83 -9.94 -11.40
N THR A 84 -3.66 -10.40 -10.95
CA THR A 84 -2.86 -9.68 -9.95
C THR A 84 -1.38 -9.68 -10.32
N ASP A 85 -0.66 -8.65 -9.88
CA ASP A 85 0.79 -8.65 -9.72
C ASP A 85 1.09 -8.46 -8.25
N ASN A 86 1.76 -9.42 -7.62
CA ASN A 86 1.97 -9.36 -6.18
C ASN A 86 3.12 -8.44 -5.76
N ASN A 87 3.98 -8.01 -6.70
CA ASN A 87 5.20 -7.29 -6.35
C ASN A 87 5.77 -6.54 -7.57
N LEU A 88 4.95 -5.72 -8.24
CA LEU A 88 5.40 -4.94 -9.38
C LEU A 88 6.44 -3.93 -8.88
N ARG A 89 7.71 -4.11 -9.24
CA ARG A 89 8.79 -3.26 -8.72
C ARG A 89 8.71 -1.86 -9.31
N ARG A 90 9.32 -0.90 -8.61
CA ARG A 90 9.44 0.49 -9.11
C ARG A 90 10.12 0.50 -10.47
N GLY A 91 9.49 1.18 -11.43
CA GLY A 91 9.93 1.32 -12.82
C GLY A 91 9.55 0.14 -13.72
N ASP A 92 9.10 -0.98 -13.16
CA ASP A 92 8.70 -2.14 -13.96
C ASP A 92 7.31 -1.95 -14.57
N THR A 93 7.05 -2.71 -15.63
CA THR A 93 5.79 -2.69 -16.37
C THR A 93 5.22 -4.09 -16.51
N ASN A 94 3.99 -4.28 -16.07
CA ASN A 94 3.20 -5.49 -16.24
C ASN A 94 2.31 -5.38 -17.51
N ARG A 95 2.33 -6.42 -18.35
CA ARG A 95 1.58 -6.54 -19.61
C ARG A 95 0.64 -7.77 -19.61
N GLY A 96 0.19 -8.12 -18.41
CA GLY A 96 -0.49 -9.36 -18.04
C GLY A 96 -2.02 -9.25 -18.00
N PHE A 97 -2.59 -8.06 -18.14
CA PHE A 97 -4.02 -7.83 -17.90
C PHE A 97 -4.77 -7.56 -19.20
N TRP A 98 -5.60 -8.50 -19.64
CA TRP A 98 -6.43 -8.30 -20.83
C TRP A 98 -7.75 -9.06 -20.75
N ALA A 99 -8.72 -8.60 -21.53
CA ALA A 99 -9.97 -9.29 -21.83
C ALA A 99 -10.12 -9.41 -23.35
N CYS A 100 -10.63 -10.56 -23.83
CA CYS A 100 -10.75 -10.81 -25.27
C CYS A 100 -11.97 -10.11 -25.90
N SER A 101 -13.02 -9.84 -25.12
CA SER A 101 -14.25 -9.18 -25.57
C SER A 101 -14.68 -8.15 -24.52
N ALA A 102 -13.96 -7.04 -24.43
CA ALA A 102 -14.12 -6.06 -23.35
C ALA A 102 -15.23 -5.03 -23.61
N THR A 103 -15.89 -4.55 -22.55
CA THR A 103 -16.80 -3.39 -22.62
C THR A 103 -16.03 -2.07 -22.69
N GLY A 104 -14.83 -2.05 -22.11
CA GLY A 104 -14.02 -0.84 -21.90
C GLY A 104 -13.94 -0.43 -20.44
N ASP A 105 -14.83 -0.98 -19.60
CA ASP A 105 -14.85 -0.74 -18.17
C ASP A 105 -13.84 -1.65 -17.44
N TYR A 106 -13.19 -1.09 -16.44
CA TYR A 106 -12.22 -1.80 -15.61
C TYR A 106 -12.16 -1.19 -14.20
N THR A 107 -11.66 -1.97 -13.26
CA THR A 107 -11.36 -1.53 -11.89
C THR A 107 -9.99 -2.05 -11.49
N TYR A 108 -9.26 -1.26 -10.70
CA TYR A 108 -7.96 -1.67 -10.19
C TYR A 108 -7.70 -1.14 -8.78
N ALA A 109 -6.80 -1.80 -8.09
CA ALA A 109 -6.29 -1.40 -6.79
C ALA A 109 -4.76 -1.56 -6.80
N ALA A 110 -4.07 -0.62 -6.16
CA ALA A 110 -2.62 -0.65 -6.04
C ALA A 110 -2.20 -0.28 -4.61
N CYS A 111 -1.28 -1.01 -3.99
CA CYS A 111 -0.86 -0.70 -2.61
C CYS A 111 0.48 -1.32 -2.19
N THR A 112 0.96 -0.98 -0.98
CA THR A 112 2.18 -1.56 -0.38
C THR A 112 2.01 -2.93 0.30
N GLY A 113 0.77 -3.38 0.51
CA GLY A 113 0.43 -4.69 1.08
C GLY A 113 0.25 -5.78 0.01
N GLY A 114 -0.70 -6.69 0.23
CA GLY A 114 -1.09 -7.73 -0.72
C GLY A 114 -2.61 -7.82 -0.88
N TYR A 115 -3.07 -8.95 -1.42
CA TYR A 115 -4.50 -9.17 -1.71
C TYR A 115 -5.44 -9.01 -0.50
N GLY A 116 -4.98 -9.40 0.69
CA GLY A 116 -5.81 -9.37 1.91
C GLY A 116 -6.01 -7.95 2.44
N GLU A 117 -5.03 -7.09 2.19
CA GLU A 117 -4.98 -5.70 2.64
C GLU A 117 -5.48 -4.75 1.54
N CYS A 118 -5.39 -5.18 0.28
CA CYS A 118 -5.63 -4.36 -0.89
C CYS A 118 -6.35 -5.15 -1.95
N GLY A 119 -7.60 -4.79 -2.17
CA GLY A 119 -8.38 -5.43 -3.20
C GLY A 119 -9.85 -5.20 -2.96
N PHE A 120 -10.60 -5.26 -4.05
CA PHE A 120 -12.05 -5.28 -4.03
C PHE A 120 -12.54 -6.71 -4.29
N LYS A 121 -13.79 -7.00 -3.90
CA LYS A 121 -14.48 -8.21 -4.33
C LYS A 121 -15.05 -7.95 -5.73
N ARG A 122 -14.59 -8.73 -6.70
CA ARG A 122 -15.14 -8.86 -8.06
C ARG A 122 -15.19 -10.34 -8.35
#